data_AF-A0A1V9K0M7-F1
#
_entry.id   AF-A0A1V9K0M7-F1
#
_cell.length_a   1.000
_cell.length_b   1.000
_cell.length_c   1.000
_cell.angle_alpha   90.00
_cell.angle_beta   90.00
_cell.angle_gamma   90.00
#
_symmetry.space_group_name_H-M   'P 1'
#
loop_
_entity.id
_entity.type
_entity.pdbx_description
1 polymer ?
#
loop_
_entity_poly.entity_id
_entity_poly.type
_entity_poly.pdbx_seq_one_letter_code
_entity_poly.pdbx_strand_id
1 'polypeptide(L)'
;MMLLTIAERYAEGRIDDLLDADQLQGATPAVPRERTRAIGIGLTVVMIMIGAAVLGMPDAALVPLLPLVVVFIAVVFNRGRMPATGQFTDLIIPR
;
A
#
# COMPACT_ATOMS: atom_id res chain seq x y z
N MET A 1 -26.15 2.32 15.66
CA MET A 1 -25.14 2.22 16.74
C MET A 1 -23.74 1.95 16.21
N MET A 2 -23.53 0.96 15.32
CA MET A 2 -22.20 0.63 14.79
C MET A 2 -21.42 1.82 14.19
N LEU A 3 -22.05 2.67 13.37
CA LEU A 3 -21.41 3.88 12.80
C LEU A 3 -21.05 4.93 13.85
N LEU A 4 -21.83 5.03 14.94
CA LEU A 4 -21.55 5.95 16.04
C LEU A 4 -20.31 5.48 16.82
N THR A 5 -20.21 4.18 17.11
CA THR A 5 -19.06 3.56 17.76
C THR A 5 -17.78 3.76 16.95
N ILE A 6 -17.84 3.62 15.62
CA ILE A 6 -16.71 3.89 14.72
C ILE A 6 -16.29 5.37 14.82
N ALA A 7 -17.24 6.30 14.76
CA ALA A 7 -16.95 7.74 14.81
C ALA A 7 -16.32 8.16 16.16
N GLU A 8 -16.84 7.65 17.27
CA GLU A 8 -16.34 7.93 18.61
C GLU A 8 -14.91 7.41 18.80
N ARG A 9 -14.66 6.15 18.43
CA ARG A 9 -13.30 5.57 18.52
C ARG A 9 -12.31 6.22 17.56
N TYR A 10 -12.76 6.69 16.39
CA TYR A 10 -11.93 7.49 15.48
C TYR A 10 -11.55 8.84 16.10
N ALA A 11 -12.50 9.52 16.77
CA ALA A 11 -12.24 10.78 17.49
C ALA A 11 -11.33 10.59 18.71
N GLU A 12 -11.37 9.42 19.35
CA GLU A 12 -10.45 9.00 20.41
C GLU A 12 -9.06 8.60 19.88
N GLY A 13 -8.85 8.53 18.56
CA GLY A 13 -7.59 8.13 17.93
C GLY A 13 -7.37 6.60 17.88
N ARG A 14 -8.39 5.80 18.18
CA ARG A 14 -8.35 4.32 18.15
C ARG A 14 -8.68 3.78 16.76
N ILE A 15 -7.76 4.00 15.82
CA ILE A 15 -7.92 3.66 14.40
C ILE A 15 -7.83 2.15 14.11
N ASP A 16 -7.12 1.40 14.96
CA ASP A 16 -6.92 -0.06 14.81
C ASP A 16 -8.00 -0.91 15.51
N ASP A 17 -8.91 -0.29 16.25
CA ASP A 17 -9.85 -0.98 17.14
C ASP A 17 -11.22 -0.29 17.14
N LEU A 18 -11.82 -0.21 15.95
CA LEU A 18 -13.06 0.54 15.70
C LEU A 18 -14.33 -0.19 16.14
N LEU A 19 -14.28 -1.52 16.26
CA LEU A 19 -15.43 -2.37 16.55
C LEU A 19 -15.01 -3.48 17.51
N ASP A 20 -15.92 -3.87 18.40
CA ASP A 20 -15.69 -4.96 19.34
C ASP A 20 -15.71 -6.35 18.65
N ALA A 21 -15.08 -7.34 19.29
CA ALA A 21 -14.89 -8.67 18.71
C ALA A 21 -16.21 -9.41 18.40
N ASP A 22 -17.27 -9.11 19.14
CA ASP A 22 -18.63 -9.59 18.87
C ASP A 22 -19.24 -8.97 17.61
N GLN A 23 -18.90 -7.71 17.31
CA GLN A 23 -19.36 -6.99 16.12
C GLN A 23 -18.61 -7.41 14.84
N LEU A 24 -17.45 -8.05 14.99
CA LEU A 24 -16.66 -8.62 13.89
C LEU A 24 -17.01 -10.09 13.59
N GLN A 25 -18.01 -10.68 14.27
CA GLN A 25 -18.41 -12.07 14.03
C GLN A 25 -18.90 -12.27 12.59
N GLY A 26 -18.27 -13.23 11.89
CA GLY A 26 -18.57 -13.53 10.49
C GLY A 26 -17.85 -12.64 9.48
N ALA A 27 -17.12 -11.61 9.92
CA ALA A 27 -16.26 -10.83 9.05
C ALA A 27 -15.03 -11.65 8.65
N THR A 28 -14.64 -11.58 7.37
CA THR A 28 -13.40 -12.21 6.92
C THR A 28 -12.21 -11.38 7.43
N PRO A 29 -11.22 -11.98 8.11
CA PRO A 29 -10.05 -11.25 8.59
C PRO A 29 -9.32 -10.55 7.44
N ALA A 30 -9.10 -9.24 7.58
CA ALA A 30 -8.24 -8.50 6.66
C ALA A 30 -6.79 -8.92 6.92
N VAL A 31 -6.22 -9.73 6.02
CA VAL A 31 -4.79 -10.09 6.10
C VAL A 31 -3.98 -8.92 5.54
N PRO A 32 -3.10 -8.27 6.33
CA PRO A 32 -2.29 -7.15 5.85
C PRO A 32 -1.24 -7.66 4.86
N ARG A 33 -1.62 -7.69 3.57
CA ARG A 33 -0.73 -8.08 2.47
C ARG A 33 0.19 -6.95 2.01
N GLU A 34 0.15 -5.80 2.68
CA GLU A 34 0.93 -4.62 2.30
C GLU A 34 2.42 -4.86 2.43
N ARG A 35 2.88 -5.45 3.54
CA ARG A 35 4.29 -5.80 3.72
C ARG A 35 4.78 -6.81 2.67
N THR A 36 4.01 -7.87 2.44
CA THR A 36 4.34 -8.89 1.43
C THR A 36 4.37 -8.30 0.02
N ARG A 37 3.52 -7.30 -0.25
CA ARG A 37 3.46 -6.62 -1.55
C ARG A 37 4.63 -5.66 -1.73
N ALA A 38 4.99 -4.91 -0.69
CA ALA A 38 6.18 -4.06 -0.71
C ALA A 38 7.46 -4.87 -0.95
N ILE A 39 7.58 -6.03 -0.30
CA ILE A 39 8.66 -6.99 -0.56
C ILE A 39 8.65 -7.47 -2.02
N GLY A 40 7.48 -7.87 -2.54
CA GLY A 40 7.34 -8.31 -3.93
C GLY A 40 7.73 -7.23 -4.94
N ILE A 41 7.33 -5.98 -4.71
CA ILE A 41 7.72 -4.82 -5.54
C ILE A 41 9.23 -4.65 -5.50
N GLY A 42 9.84 -4.61 -4.31
CA GLY A 42 11.29 -4.45 -4.15
C GLY A 42 12.09 -5.56 -4.86
N LEU A 43 11.71 -6.81 -4.66
CA LEU A 43 12.36 -7.95 -5.31
C LEU A 43 12.25 -7.89 -6.83
N THR A 44 11.09 -7.50 -7.35
CA THR A 44 10.89 -7.39 -8.81
C THR A 44 11.75 -6.28 -9.40
N VAL A 45 11.85 -5.13 -8.74
CA VAL A 45 12.74 -4.03 -9.17
C VAL A 45 14.19 -4.49 -9.19
N VAL A 46 14.67 -5.13 -8.12
CA VAL A 46 16.05 -5.63 -8.02
C VAL A 46 16.35 -6.63 -9.15
N MET A 47 15.46 -7.57 -9.42
CA MET A 47 15.62 -8.55 -10.50
C MET A 47 15.73 -7.88 -11.88
N ILE A 48 14.94 -6.85 -12.16
CA ILE A 48 15.02 -6.11 -13.42
C ILE A 48 16.34 -5.36 -13.54
N MET A 49 16.78 -4.69 -12.48
CA MET A 49 18.04 -3.94 -12.49
C MET A 49 19.24 -4.86 -12.67
N ILE A 50 19.25 -6.03 -12.01
CA ILE A 50 20.28 -7.06 -12.21
C ILE A 50 20.24 -7.54 -13.68
N GLY A 51 19.07 -7.82 -14.23
CA GLY A 51 18.92 -8.23 -15.62
C GLY A 51 19.46 -7.20 -16.61
N ALA A 52 19.18 -5.92 -16.38
CA ALA A 52 19.69 -4.82 -17.19
C ALA A 52 21.22 -4.70 -17.12
N ALA A 53 21.80 -4.85 -15.92
CA ALA A 53 23.25 -4.84 -15.74
C ALA A 53 23.92 -6.04 -16.43
N VAL A 54 23.35 -7.24 -16.31
CA VAL A 54 23.86 -8.46 -16.98
C VAL A 54 23.77 -8.37 -18.50
N LEU A 55 22.78 -7.65 -19.04
CA LEU A 55 22.64 -7.35 -20.48
C LEU A 55 23.63 -6.28 -20.97
N GLY A 56 24.51 -5.78 -20.11
CA GLY A 56 25.56 -4.82 -20.47
C GLY A 56 25.08 -3.37 -20.54
N MET A 57 23.97 -3.03 -19.88
CA MET A 57 23.52 -1.63 -19.81
C MET A 57 24.54 -0.80 -19.00
N PRO A 58 24.98 0.36 -19.52
CA PRO A 58 25.95 1.19 -18.81
C PRO A 58 25.36 1.78 -17.53
N ASP A 59 26.18 1.97 -16.49
CA ASP A 59 25.74 2.51 -15.20
C ASP A 59 25.04 3.87 -15.33
N ALA A 60 25.48 4.70 -16.27
CA ALA A 60 24.87 5.98 -16.60
C ALA A 60 23.40 5.86 -17.07
N ALA A 61 23.01 4.71 -17.63
CA ALA A 61 21.63 4.41 -18.02
C ALA A 61 20.84 3.72 -16.89
N LEU A 62 21.51 2.95 -16.02
CA LEU A 62 20.86 2.27 -14.88
C LEU A 62 20.32 3.27 -13.84
N VAL A 63 21.07 4.34 -13.56
CA VAL A 63 20.68 5.38 -12.58
C VAL A 63 19.32 6.02 -12.92
N PRO A 64 19.09 6.55 -14.14
CA PRO A 64 17.79 7.11 -14.51
C PRO A 64 16.71 6.05 -14.78
N LEU A 65 17.09 4.80 -15.08
CA LEU A 65 16.13 3.71 -15.29
C LEU A 65 15.45 3.26 -14.00
N LEU A 66 16.17 3.26 -12.88
CA LEU A 66 15.67 2.81 -11.58
C LEU A 66 14.34 3.47 -11.16
N PRO A 67 14.20 4.81 -11.13
CA PRO A 67 12.94 5.43 -10.74
C PRO A 67 11.79 5.10 -11.71
N LEU A 68 12.06 4.94 -13.01
CA LEU A 68 11.05 4.55 -14.00
C LEU A 68 10.51 3.15 -13.74
N VAL A 69 11.40 2.19 -13.46
CA VAL A 69 11.03 0.80 -13.14
C VAL A 69 10.24 0.76 -11.84
N VAL A 70 10.66 1.51 -10.82
CA VAL A 70 9.96 1.59 -9.53
C VAL A 70 8.55 2.12 -9.71
N VAL A 71 8.36 3.25 -10.41
CA VAL A 71 7.03 3.81 -10.67
C VAL A 71 6.18 2.85 -11.50
N PHE A 72 6.74 2.27 -12.56
CA PHE A 72 6.02 1.33 -13.41
C PHE A 72 5.53 0.12 -12.62
N ILE A 73 6.41 -0.51 -11.84
CA ILE A 73 6.04 -1.67 -11.00
C ILE A 73 5.04 -1.25 -9.94
N ALA A 74 5.23 -0.10 -9.28
CA ALA A 74 4.27 0.40 -8.33
C ALA A 74 2.89 0.56 -8.97
N VAL A 75 2.79 1.16 -10.16
CA VAL A 75 1.52 1.33 -10.88
C VAL A 75 0.90 -0.03 -11.24
N VAL A 76 1.68 -0.95 -11.81
CA VAL A 76 1.19 -2.26 -12.24
C VAL A 76 0.74 -3.10 -11.05
N PHE A 77 1.56 -3.20 -10.01
CA PHE A 77 1.24 -3.97 -8.82
C PHE A 77 0.14 -3.32 -7.99
N ASN A 78 -0.02 -1.98 -8.03
CA ASN A 78 -1.05 -1.24 -7.31
C ASN A 78 -2.33 -0.97 -8.13
N ARG A 79 -2.40 -1.43 -9.38
CA ARG A 79 -3.56 -1.23 -10.26
C ARG A 79 -4.82 -1.81 -9.61
N GLY A 80 -5.84 -0.97 -9.43
CA GLY A 80 -7.11 -1.32 -8.77
C GLY A 80 -7.13 -1.23 -7.24
N ARG A 81 -6.03 -0.81 -6.60
CA ARG A 81 -5.95 -0.55 -5.15
C ARG A 81 -5.28 0.78 -4.81
N MET A 82 -5.15 1.69 -5.77
CA MET A 82 -4.76 3.06 -5.45
C MET A 82 -5.89 3.68 -4.62
N PRO A 83 -5.60 4.17 -3.40
CA PRO A 83 -6.63 4.82 -2.60
C PRO A 83 -7.23 5.96 -3.42
N ALA A 84 -8.56 6.01 -3.49
CA ALA A 84 -9.22 7.14 -4.13
C ALA A 84 -8.81 8.41 -3.38
N THR A 85 -8.69 9.54 -4.08
CA THR A 85 -8.24 10.81 -3.50
C THR A 85 -9.02 11.18 -2.24
N GLY A 86 -10.31 10.81 -2.16
CA GLY A 86 -11.16 11.02 -0.98
C GLY A 86 -10.68 10.31 0.31
N GLN A 87 -10.00 9.17 0.19
CA GLN A 87 -9.49 8.39 1.33
C GLN A 87 -8.23 9.04 1.95
N PHE A 88 -7.47 9.81 1.15
CA PHE A 88 -6.39 10.65 1.67
C PHE A 88 -6.93 11.88 2.39
N THR A 89 -8.03 12.46 1.90
CA THR A 89 -8.65 13.62 2.55
C THR A 89 -9.24 13.28 3.91
N ASP A 90 -9.79 12.08 4.09
CA ASP A 90 -10.31 11.58 5.39
C ASP A 90 -9.21 11.36 6.44
N LEU A 91 -7.99 11.02 6.01
CA LEU A 91 -6.85 10.85 6.90
C LEU A 91 -6.27 12.20 7.37
N ILE A 92 -6.45 13.27 6.57
CA ILE A 92 -5.85 14.60 6.81
C ILE A 92 -6.84 15.57 7.47
N ILE A 93 -8.14 15.43 7.19
CA ILE A 93 -9.18 16.30 7.71
C ILE A 93 -10.15 15.44 8.55
N PRO A 94 -9.92 15.30 9.86
CA PRO A 94 -10.94 14.74 10.75
C PRO A 94 -12.10 15.74 10.79
N ARG A 95 -13.30 15.30 10.41
CA ARG A 95 -14.54 16.09 10.52
C ARG A 95 -15.31 15.68 11.75
#